data_AF-A0A950PPP2-F1
#
_entry.id   AF-A0A950PPP2-F1
#
_cell.length_a   1.000
_cell.length_b   1.000
_cell.length_c   1.000
_cell.angle_alpha   90.00
_cell.angle_beta   90.00
_cell.angle_gamma   90.00
#
_symmetry.space_group_name_H-M   'P 1'
#
loop_
_entity.id
_entity.type
_entity.pdbx_description
1 polymer ?
#
loop_
_entity_poly.entity_id
_entity_poly.type
_entity_poly.pdbx_seq_one_letter_code
_entity_poly.pdbx_strand_id
1 'polypeptide(L)'
;MSTRPESPELEGAGFQGQIPPVEPLLSEVIATLALAAHAYLTEEEGRQTDQASAEIAIDVASAAFERVKERLRPEERLAITQMLTETRLTFVRKRGI
;
A
#
# COMPACT_ATOMS: atom_id res chain seq x y z
N MET A 1 38.10 36.79 -33.47
CA MET A 1 37.37 35.51 -33.64
C MET A 1 37.46 34.75 -32.34
N SER A 2 36.39 34.73 -31.54
CA SER A 2 36.31 34.03 -30.25
C SER A 2 35.70 32.65 -30.46
N THR A 3 36.47 31.60 -30.20
CA THR A 3 35.96 30.23 -30.09
C THR A 3 35.37 30.04 -28.69
N ARG A 4 34.04 29.94 -28.59
CA ARG A 4 33.37 29.40 -27.39
C ARG A 4 33.73 27.91 -27.28
N PRO A 5 34.08 27.37 -26.11
CA PRO A 5 34.06 25.93 -25.92
C PRO A 5 32.59 25.47 -25.88
N GLU A 6 32.31 24.41 -26.63
CA GLU A 6 31.03 23.72 -26.65
C GLU A 6 30.70 23.23 -25.24
N SER A 7 29.52 23.60 -24.74
CA SER A 7 28.98 23.02 -23.51
C SER A 7 28.83 21.52 -23.73
N PRO A 8 29.38 20.64 -22.87
CA PRO A 8 29.08 19.22 -22.97
C PRO A 8 27.58 19.06 -22.69
N GLU A 9 26.86 18.61 -23.71
CA GLU A 9 25.52 18.08 -23.58
C GLU A 9 25.56 17.06 -22.45
N LEU A 10 24.79 17.33 -21.39
CA LEU A 10 24.50 16.35 -20.35
C LEU A 10 23.56 15.32 -20.99
N GLU A 11 24.11 14.50 -21.89
CA GLU A 11 23.51 13.25 -22.33
C GLU A 11 23.16 12.47 -21.07
N GLY A 12 21.88 12.12 -20.98
CA GLY A 12 21.26 11.56 -19.80
C GLY A 12 22.14 10.49 -19.18
N ALA A 13 22.62 10.76 -17.97
CA ALA A 13 23.06 9.74 -17.05
C ALA A 13 21.83 8.87 -16.73
N GLY A 14 21.54 7.92 -17.63
CA GLY A 14 20.55 6.89 -17.40
C GLY A 14 20.90 6.23 -16.07
N PHE A 15 19.91 6.11 -15.19
CA PHE A 15 20.07 5.40 -13.93
C PHE A 15 20.54 3.97 -14.23
N GLN A 16 21.84 3.71 -14.09
CA GLN A 16 22.46 2.39 -14.30
C GLN A 16 22.27 1.45 -13.10
N GLY A 17 21.49 1.86 -12.09
CA GLY A 17 21.11 1.00 -10.98
C GLY A 17 20.03 0.01 -11.41
N GLN A 18 20.14 -1.25 -11.00
CA GLN A 18 18.98 -2.14 -11.00
C GLN A 18 17.87 -1.47 -10.18
N ILE A 19 16.73 -1.21 -10.80
CA ILE A 19 15.54 -0.73 -10.07
C ILE A 19 15.14 -1.87 -9.12
N PRO A 20 15.12 -1.64 -7.80
CA PRO A 20 14.76 -2.67 -6.85
C PRO A 20 13.32 -3.12 -7.09
N PRO A 21 12.99 -4.41 -6.84
CA PRO A 21 11.64 -4.91 -7.00
C PRO A 21 10.70 -4.14 -6.07
N VAL A 22 9.60 -3.66 -6.62
CA VAL A 22 8.65 -2.80 -5.89
C VAL A 22 7.58 -3.62 -5.17
N GLU A 23 7.44 -4.89 -5.56
CA GLU A 23 6.44 -5.84 -5.06
C GLU A 23 6.50 -6.08 -3.53
N PRO A 24 7.69 -6.22 -2.90
CA PRO A 24 7.78 -6.37 -1.44
C PRO A 24 7.29 -5.13 -0.70
N LEU A 25 7.69 -3.94 -1.17
CA LEU A 25 7.25 -2.66 -0.61
C LEU A 25 5.73 -2.49 -0.74
N LEU A 26 5.17 -2.83 -1.91
CA LEU A 26 3.73 -2.77 -2.13
C LEU A 26 2.96 -3.71 -1.19
N SER A 27 3.46 -4.94 -1.01
CA SER A 27 2.88 -5.91 -0.08
C SER A 27 2.88 -5.39 1.35
N GLU A 28 3.98 -4.79 1.79
CA GLU A 28 4.13 -4.19 3.11
C GLU A 28 3.17 -3.00 3.32
N VAL A 29 3.04 -2.12 2.33
CA VAL A 29 2.12 -0.97 2.40
C VAL A 29 0.67 -1.45 2.49
N ILE A 30 0.28 -2.46 1.71
CA ILE A 30 -1.09 -3.02 1.76
C ILE A 30 -1.35 -3.64 3.13
N ALA A 31 -0.42 -4.44 3.64
CA ALA A 31 -0.54 -5.06 4.97
C ALA A 31 -0.64 -3.99 6.07
N THR A 32 0.16 -2.91 5.98
CA THR A 32 0.13 -1.80 6.93
C THR A 32 -1.22 -1.08 6.93
N LEU A 33 -1.80 -0.84 5.76
CA LEU A 33 -3.12 -0.22 5.65
C LEU A 33 -4.23 -1.13 6.22
N ALA A 34 -4.15 -2.44 5.98
CA ALA A 34 -5.08 -3.40 6.56
C ALA A 34 -4.95 -3.47 8.10
N LEU A 35 -3.73 -3.44 8.63
CA LEU A 35 -3.48 -3.35 10.07
C LEU A 35 -4.01 -2.04 10.67
N ALA A 36 -3.82 -0.91 9.98
CA ALA A 36 -4.35 0.38 10.41
C ALA A 36 -5.89 0.36 10.45
N ALA A 37 -6.54 -0.21 9.43
CA ALA A 37 -7.98 -0.43 9.43
C ALA A 37 -8.45 -1.25 10.64
N HIS A 38 -7.75 -2.33 10.96
CA HIS A 38 -8.04 -3.11 12.16
C HIS A 38 -7.86 -2.27 13.43
N ALA A 39 -6.78 -1.49 13.53
CA ALA A 39 -6.53 -0.64 14.70
C ALA A 39 -7.64 0.40 14.91
N TYR A 40 -8.19 0.99 13.85
CA TYR A 40 -9.35 1.91 13.94
C TYR A 40 -10.62 1.23 14.45
N LEU A 41 -10.73 -0.10 14.26
CA LEU A 41 -11.85 -0.91 14.71
C LEU A 41 -11.65 -1.49 16.10
N THR A 42 -10.44 -1.42 16.67
CA THR A 42 -10.19 -1.91 18.03
C THR A 42 -10.68 -0.89 19.06
N GLU A 43 -11.43 -1.37 20.05
CA GLU A 43 -11.77 -0.56 21.23
C GLU A 43 -10.63 -0.72 22.23
N GLU A 44 -9.92 0.36 22.50
CA GLU A 44 -8.94 0.45 23.58
C GLU A 44 -9.47 1.37 24.68
N GLU A 45 -8.96 1.25 25.90
CA GLU A 45 -9.42 2.06 27.04
C GLU A 45 -9.39 3.55 26.70
N GLY A 46 -10.59 4.14 26.58
CA GLY A 46 -10.78 5.57 26.26
C GLY A 46 -10.84 5.93 24.78
N ARG A 47 -10.71 4.98 23.85
CA ARG A 47 -10.81 5.22 22.40
C ARG A 47 -12.03 4.54 21.79
N GLN A 48 -12.99 5.35 21.33
CA GLN A 48 -14.07 4.87 20.46
C GLN A 48 -13.53 4.45 19.10
N THR A 49 -14.17 3.44 18.50
CA THR A 49 -13.85 3.02 17.14
C THR A 49 -14.07 4.17 16.15
N ASP A 50 -13.16 4.28 15.18
CA ASP A 50 -13.28 5.23 14.08
C ASP A 50 -13.66 4.48 12.80
N GLN A 51 -14.96 4.33 12.60
CA GLN A 51 -15.51 3.60 11.46
C GLN A 51 -15.14 4.26 10.13
N ALA A 52 -15.11 5.59 10.07
CA ALA A 52 -14.81 6.31 8.84
C ALA A 52 -13.36 6.09 8.40
N SER A 53 -12.41 6.19 9.34
CA SER A 53 -11.01 5.90 9.05
C SER A 53 -10.76 4.44 8.69
N ALA A 54 -11.47 3.51 9.34
CA ALA A 54 -11.42 2.10 9.01
C ALA A 54 -11.92 1.81 7.57
N GLU A 55 -13.05 2.38 7.18
CA GLU A 55 -13.63 2.22 5.84
C GLU A 55 -12.68 2.71 4.76
N ILE A 56 -12.12 3.92 4.93
CA ILE A 56 -11.14 4.49 3.99
C ILE A 56 -9.90 3.60 3.87
N ALA A 57 -9.35 3.14 4.99
CA ALA A 57 -8.16 2.29 4.99
C ALA A 57 -8.41 0.95 4.29
N ILE A 58 -9.57 0.32 4.50
CA ILE A 58 -9.97 -0.91 3.81
C ILE A 58 -10.09 -0.68 2.30
N ASP A 59 -10.73 0.41 1.89
CA ASP A 59 -10.95 0.71 0.47
C ASP A 59 -9.64 1.01 -0.25
N VAL A 60 -8.74 1.79 0.37
CA VAL A 60 -7.41 2.08 -0.19
C VAL A 60 -6.58 0.79 -0.28
N ALA A 61 -6.55 -0.03 0.78
CA ALA A 61 -5.81 -1.29 0.77
C ALA A 61 -6.33 -2.26 -0.31
N SER A 62 -7.65 -2.37 -0.44
CA SER A 62 -8.31 -3.21 -1.45
C SER A 62 -8.00 -2.72 -2.86
N ALA A 63 -8.11 -1.42 -3.11
CA ALA A 63 -7.83 -0.84 -4.42
C ALA A 63 -6.34 -0.91 -4.79
N ALA A 64 -5.43 -0.85 -3.81
CA ALA A 64 -4.01 -1.08 -4.02
C ALA A 64 -3.74 -2.54 -4.38
N PHE A 65 -4.29 -3.48 -3.61
CA PHE A 65 -4.16 -4.92 -3.86
C PHE A 65 -4.64 -5.31 -5.26
N GLU A 66 -5.82 -4.87 -5.68
CA GLU A 66 -6.38 -5.19 -7.00
C GLU A 66 -5.47 -4.77 -8.17
N ARG A 67 -4.73 -3.66 -8.02
CA ARG A 67 -3.80 -3.18 -9.05
C ARG A 67 -2.52 -3.99 -9.14
N VAL A 68 -2.12 -4.66 -8.06
CA VAL A 68 -0.78 -5.26 -7.92
C VAL A 68 -0.83 -6.78 -7.79
N LYS A 69 -1.99 -7.38 -7.51
CA LYS A 69 -2.17 -8.80 -7.21
C LYS A 69 -1.53 -9.74 -8.22
N GLU A 70 -1.55 -9.39 -9.52
CA GLU A 70 -0.97 -10.22 -10.58
C GLU A 70 0.57 -10.22 -10.57
N ARG A 71 1.20 -9.25 -9.92
CA ARG A 71 2.66 -9.16 -9.71
C ARG A 71 3.12 -9.86 -8.44
N LEU A 72 2.19 -10.19 -7.55
CA LEU A 72 2.49 -10.85 -6.28
C LEU A 72 2.59 -12.36 -6.45
N ARG A 73 3.43 -12.97 -5.60
CA ARG A 73 3.49 -14.43 -5.50
C ARG A 73 2.14 -14.98 -5.01
N PRO A 74 1.77 -16.22 -5.39
CA PRO A 74 0.50 -16.82 -5.00
C PRO A 74 0.26 -16.79 -3.47
N GLU A 75 1.30 -17.00 -2.68
CA GLU A 75 1.24 -17.04 -1.22
C GLU A 75 0.97 -15.64 -0.64
N GLU A 76 1.66 -14.62 -1.14
CA GLU A 76 1.45 -13.21 -0.77
C GLU A 76 0.03 -12.76 -1.10
N ARG A 77 -0.45 -13.14 -2.29
CA ARG A 77 -1.81 -12.87 -2.75
C ARG A 77 -2.87 -13.49 -1.84
N LEU A 78 -2.68 -14.76 -1.46
CA LEU A 78 -3.58 -15.45 -0.55
C LEU A 78 -3.59 -14.79 0.84
N ALA A 79 -2.43 -14.50 1.41
CA ALA A 79 -2.31 -13.89 2.74
C ALA A 79 -2.99 -12.51 2.80
N ILE A 80 -2.75 -11.64 1.81
CA ILE A 80 -3.38 -10.32 1.74
C ILE A 80 -4.88 -10.44 1.54
N THR A 81 -5.34 -11.39 0.71
CA THR A 81 -6.78 -11.64 0.51
C THR A 81 -7.47 -12.03 1.81
N GLN A 82 -6.86 -12.92 2.59
CA GLN A 82 -7.38 -13.34 3.90
C GLN A 82 -7.45 -12.16 4.86
N MET A 83 -6.38 -11.37 4.97
CA MET A 83 -6.31 -10.20 5.84
C MET A 83 -7.39 -9.15 5.52
N LEU A 84 -7.56 -8.82 4.23
CA LEU A 84 -8.61 -7.88 3.80
C LEU A 84 -10.02 -8.42 4.08
N THR A 85 -10.22 -9.73 3.89
CA THR A 85 -11.51 -10.38 4.15
C THR A 85 -11.87 -10.33 5.63
N GLU A 86 -10.93 -10.72 6.51
CA GLU A 86 -11.12 -10.70 7.97
C GLU A 86 -11.38 -9.28 8.49
N THR A 87 -10.62 -8.31 7.97
CA THR A 87 -10.78 -6.89 8.33
C THR A 87 -12.17 -6.39 7.92
N ARG A 88 -12.64 -6.72 6.71
CA ARG A 88 -13.96 -6.31 6.21
C ARG A 88 -15.11 -6.97 6.97
N LEU A 89 -14.98 -8.24 7.35
CA LEU A 89 -15.95 -8.92 8.21
C LEU A 89 -16.02 -8.27 9.60
N THR A 90 -14.88 -7.84 10.14
CA THR A 90 -14.81 -7.13 11.41
C THR A 90 -15.48 -5.76 11.34
N PHE A 91 -15.21 -5.00 10.27
CA PHE A 91 -15.88 -3.73 10.00
C PHE A 91 -17.41 -3.88 9.96
N VAL A 92 -17.92 -4.84 9.17
CA VAL A 92 -19.37 -5.07 9.04
C VAL A 92 -20.00 -5.45 10.39
N ARG A 93 -19.34 -6.33 11.17
CA ARG A 93 -19.83 -6.72 12.49
C ARG A 93 -19.93 -5.52 13.45
N LYS A 94 -18.95 -4.62 13.42
CA LYS A 94 -18.93 -3.45 14.30
C LYS A 94 -19.83 -2.30 13.84
N ARG A 95 -20.12 -2.19 12.54
CA ARG A 95 -21.04 -1.18 11.98
C ARG A 95 -22.52 -1.43 12.34
N GLY A 96 -22.87 -2.67 12.69
CA GLY A 96 -24.24 -3.06 13.07
C GLY A 96 -24.55 -2.96 14.58
N ILE A 97 -23.60 -2.46 15.38
CA ILE A 97 -23.71 -2.23 16.83
C ILE A 97 -23.80 -0.72 17.05
#